data_AF-A0A0C9VYI7-F1
#
_entry.id   AF-A0A0C9VYI7-F1
#
_cell.length_a   1.000
_cell.length_b   1.000
_cell.length_c   1.000
_cell.angle_alpha   90.00
_cell.angle_beta   90.00
_cell.angle_gamma   90.00
#
_symmetry.space_group_name_H-M   'P 1'
#
loop_
_entity.id
_entity.type
_entity.pdbx_description
1 polymer ?
#
loop_
_entity_poly.entity_id
_entity_poly.type
_entity_poly.pdbx_seq_one_letter_code
_entity_poly.pdbx_strand_id
1 'polypeptide(L)' 'MVFRHISRDLKLRSLWMLDNGYLPDEIQTILNVSDRSVRRWAANIRDFGNVIRPQNAL' A
#
# COMPACT_ATOMS: atom_id res chain seq x y z
N MET A 1 6.13 -14.16 -2.52
CA MET A 1 6.08 -13.38 -1.26
C MET A 1 5.24 -14.14 -0.26
N VAL A 2 5.78 -14.44 0.91
CA VAL A 2 4.98 -14.99 2.02
C VAL A 2 3.91 -13.96 2.40
N PHE A 3 2.67 -14.39 2.53
CA PHE A 3 1.60 -13.51 3.00
C PHE A 3 1.92 -13.10 4.44
N ARG A 4 2.18 -11.81 4.64
CA ARG A 4 2.40 -11.20 5.94
C ARG A 4 1.30 -10.20 6.22
N HIS A 5 0.82 -10.16 7.46
CA HIS A 5 -0.06 -9.10 7.89
C HIS A 5 0.75 -7.80 7.92
N ILE A 6 0.49 -6.91 6.95
CA ILE A 6 1.11 -5.58 6.88
C ILE A 6 0.20 -4.61 7.62
N SER A 7 0.76 -3.91 8.61
CA SER A 7 0.04 -2.92 9.42
C SER A 7 -0.51 -1.79 8.54
N ARG A 8 -1.59 -1.14 8.99
CA ARG A 8 -2.19 0.01 8.29
C ARG A 8 -1.16 1.12 8.05
N ASP A 9 -0.34 1.40 9.05
CA ASP A 9 0.64 2.49 9.02
C ASP A 9 1.70 2.26 7.95
N LEU A 10 2.16 1.02 7.77
CA LEU A 10 3.14 0.71 6.74
C LEU A 10 2.55 0.88 5.33
N LYS A 11 1.26 0.56 5.14
CA LYS A 11 0.56 0.83 3.87
C LYS A 11 0.46 2.33 3.62
N LEU A 12 0.01 3.11 4.61
CA LEU A 12 -0.09 4.56 4.48
C LEU A 12 1.27 5.21 4.23
N ARG A 13 2.33 4.73 4.90
CA ARG A 13 3.71 5.21 4.69
C ARG A 13 4.18 4.95 3.27
N SER A 14 3.90 3.78 2.72
CA SER A 14 4.27 3.46 1.33
C SER A 14 3.55 4.36 0.30
N LEU A 15 2.29 4.70 0.55
CA LEU A 15 1.54 5.63 -0.30
C LEU A 15 2.04 7.07 -0.16
N TRP A 16 2.33 7.50 1.07
CA TRP A 16 2.95 8.82 1.30
C TRP A 16 4.28 8.94 0.55
N MET A 17 5.14 7.91 0.58
CA MET A 17 6.40 7.93 -0.17
C MET A 17 6.15 8.02 -1.69
N LEU A 18 5.19 7.25 -2.21
CA LEU A 18 4.83 7.33 -3.63
C LEU A 18 4.37 8.75 -4.01
N ASP A 19 3.50 9.37 -3.21
CA ASP A 19 3.00 10.73 -3.45
C ASP A 19 4.09 11.81 -3.34
N ASN A 20 5.16 11.54 -2.59
CA ASN A 20 6.32 12.42 -2.45
C ASN A 20 7.43 12.12 -3.48
N GLY A 21 7.14 11.31 -4.51
CA GLY A 21 8.03 11.10 -5.65
C GLY A 21 9.12 10.05 -5.46
N TYR A 22 9.04 9.23 -4.40
CA TYR A 22 9.94 8.08 -4.25
C TYR A 22 9.65 7.04 -5.33
N LEU A 23 10.71 6.44 -5.85
CA LEU A 23 10.58 5.40 -6.88
C LEU A 23 10.07 4.08 -6.26
N PRO A 24 9.31 3.27 -7.01
CA PRO A 24 8.83 1.98 -6.53
C PRO A 24 9.93 1.07 -5.98
N ASP A 25 11.12 1.09 -6.61
CA ASP A 25 12.28 0.31 -6.19
C ASP A 25 12.84 0.77 -4.83
N GLU A 26 12.81 2.07 -4.55
CA GLU A 26 13.21 2.64 -3.25
C GLU A 26 12.22 2.25 -2.16
N ILE A 27 10.92 2.37 -2.43
CA ILE A 27 9.86 1.98 -1.49
C ILE A 27 9.97 0.49 -1.16
N GLN A 28 10.24 -0.35 -2.17
CA GLN A 28 10.46 -1.78 -1.97
C GLN A 28 11.69 -2.06 -1.13
N THR A 29 12.78 -1.34 -1.36
CA THR A 29 14.03 -1.51 -0.61
C THR A 29 13.87 -1.08 0.86
N ILE A 30 13.22 0.06 1.10
CA ILE A 30 13.08 0.67 2.43
C ILE A 30 12.03 -0.04 3.28
N LEU A 31 10.86 -0.34 2.72
CA LEU A 31 9.71 -0.87 3.47
C LEU A 31 9.50 -2.38 3.26
N ASN A 32 10.28 -3.02 2.39
CA ASN A 32 10.15 -4.44 2.04
C ASN A 32 8.73 -4.81 1.58
N VAL A 33 8.13 -3.95 0.74
CA VAL A 33 6.82 -4.16 0.13
C VAL A 33 6.93 -4.13 -1.39
N SER A 34 6.20 -5.02 -2.07
CA SER A 34 6.19 -5.01 -3.53
C SER A 34 5.41 -3.83 -4.09
N ASP A 35 5.82 -3.32 -5.25
CA ASP A 35 5.06 -2.37 -6.08
C ASP A 35 3.58 -2.80 -6.27
N ARG A 36 3.32 -4.08 -6.54
CA ARG A 36 1.94 -4.62 -6.67
C ARG A 36 1.07 -4.37 -5.44
N SER A 37 1.66 -4.44 -4.25
CA SER A 37 0.93 -4.16 -3.00
C SER A 37 0.63 -2.68 -2.86
N VAL A 38 1.59 -1.82 -3.18
CA VAL A 38 1.43 -0.36 -3.16
C VAL A 38 0.35 0.07 -4.16
N ARG A 39 0.38 -0.41 -5.40
CA ARG A 39 -0.66 -0.14 -6.41
C ARG A 39 -2.05 -0.57 -5.96
N ARG A 40 -2.17 -1.75 -5.34
CA ARG A 40 -3.45 -2.23 -4.78
C ARG A 40 -3.94 -1.33 -3.65
N TRP A 41 -3.06 -0.83 -2.80
CA TRP A 41 -3.42 0.08 -1.72
C TRP A 41 -3.84 1.46 -2.22
N ALA A 42 -3.18 1.98 -3.26
CA ALA A 42 -3.59 3.20 -3.94
C ALA A 42 -4.98 3.06 -4.57
N ALA A 43 -5.23 1.92 -5.25
CA ALA A 43 -6.55 1.60 -5.79
C ALA A 43 -7.61 1.53 -4.67
N ASN A 44 -7.30 0.91 -3.53
CA ASN A 44 -8.25 0.86 -2.41
C ASN A 44 -8.62 2.26 -1.89
N ILE A 45 -7.66 3.21 -1.80
CA ILE A 45 -7.98 4.59 -1.42
C ILE A 45 -8.91 5.23 -2.46
N ARG A 46 -8.60 5.09 -3.75
CA ARG A 46 -9.42 5.65 -4.82
C ARG A 46 -10.85 5.08 -4.83
N ASP A 47 -10.97 3.77 -4.64
CA ASP A 47 -12.24 3.06 -4.81
C ASP A 47 -13.09 3.04 -3.51
N PHE A 48 -12.47 3.08 -2.33
CA PHE A 48 -13.15 2.94 -1.03
C PHE A 48 -12.85 4.05 -0.01
N GLY A 49 -11.98 5.01 -0.33
CA GLY A 49 -11.52 6.05 0.61
C GLY A 49 -10.63 5.53 1.74
N ASN A 50 -10.22 4.26 1.70
CA ASN A 50 -9.41 3.64 2.75
C ASN A 50 -8.40 2.65 2.15
N VAL A 51 -7.19 2.62 2.71
CA VAL A 51 -6.12 1.69 2.30
C VAL A 51 -6.47 0.22 2.57
N ILE A 52 -7.33 -0.01 3.56
CA ILE A 52 -7.89 -1.31 3.88
C ILE A 52 -9.23 -1.43 3.16
N ARG A 53 -9.31 -2.40 2.25
CA ARG A 53 -10.58 -2.76 1.62
C ARG A 53 -11.57 -3.20 2.72
N PRO A 54 -12.81 -2.71 2.75
CA PRO A 54 -13.83 -3.21 3.66
C PRO A 54 -14.04 -4.71 3.45
N GLN A 55 -14.04 -5.49 4.54
CA GLN A 55 -14.49 -6.89 4.52
C GLN A 55 -16.01 -6.86 4.55
N ASN A 56 -16.64 -7.34 3.48
CA ASN A 56 -18.08 -7.34 3.20
C ASN A 56 -18.61 -6.01 2.64
N ALA A 57 -18.67 -5.91 1.31
CA ALA A 57 -19.80 -5.24 0.68
C ALA A 57 -20.96 -6.23 0.78
N LEU A 58 -22.08 -5.80 1.36
CA LEU A 58 -23.33 -6.56 1.50
C LEU A 58 -23.71 -7.30 0.22
#